data_AF-A0A1M3KYL6-F1
#
_entry.id   AF-A0A1M3KYL6-F1
#
_cell.length_a   1.000
_cell.length_b   1.000
_cell.length_c   1.000
_cell.angle_alpha   90.00
_cell.angle_beta   90.00
_cell.angle_gamma   90.00
#
_symmetry.space_group_name_H-M   'P 1'
#
loop_
_entity.id
_entity.type
_entity.pdbx_description
1 polymer ?
#
loop_
_entity_poly.entity_id
_entity_poly.type
_entity_poly.pdbx_seq_one_letter_code
_entity_poly.pdbx_strand_id
1 'polypeptide(L)'
;MSHVPAHMRALIVLMLAIACTFTTTTRINAQQSCECSAPEQLLQVLICFENEIRLVHVTVCTEGFCPAVAYPHPCATQPINARTVIKSICPISWSTTNIQALVQATITGIGICCSSGAQLPGCTIGPDYIWLVSYGRCWSQNPVTDCWTTCAGSPCCSHLIRYQPNFPVPGQCTTTLLGSCDDGATCPPGTGCVSIDCDYRVGPDCCH
;
A
#
# COMPACT_ATOMS: atom_id res chain seq x y z
N MET A 1 32.86 51.32 -14.07
CA MET A 1 31.48 50.97 -13.69
C MET A 1 30.84 50.25 -14.87
N SER A 2 30.69 48.92 -14.78
CA SER A 2 30.23 48.09 -15.91
C SER A 2 28.71 48.18 -16.02
N HIS A 3 28.22 48.84 -17.08
CA HIS A 3 26.80 48.89 -17.42
C HIS A 3 26.39 47.55 -18.02
N VAL A 4 25.79 46.67 -17.21
CA VAL A 4 25.09 45.49 -17.73
C VAL A 4 23.89 46.00 -18.55
N PRO A 5 23.80 45.69 -19.86
CA PRO A 5 22.72 46.17 -20.70
C PRO A 5 21.37 45.66 -20.19
N ALA A 6 20.33 46.51 -20.22
CA ALA A 6 19.01 46.22 -19.66
C ALA A 6 18.38 44.91 -20.22
N HIS A 7 18.74 44.56 -21.45
CA HIS A 7 18.32 43.33 -22.12
C HIS A 7 18.84 42.06 -21.43
N MET A 8 20.04 42.09 -20.86
CA MET A 8 20.63 40.96 -20.11
C MET A 8 19.90 40.73 -18.78
N ARG A 9 19.46 41.81 -18.11
CA ARG A 9 18.65 41.71 -16.88
C ARG A 9 17.28 41.12 -17.15
N ALA A 10 16.63 41.51 -18.25
CA ALA A 10 15.33 40.95 -18.64
C ALA A 10 15.40 39.45 -18.95
N LEU A 11 16.48 39.02 -19.63
CA LEU A 11 16.71 37.61 -19.96
C LEU A 11 16.97 36.74 -18.72
N ILE A 12 17.72 37.25 -17.75
CA ILE A 12 17.98 36.55 -16.48
C ILE A 12 16.70 36.42 -15.66
N VAL A 13 15.85 37.46 -15.61
CA VAL A 13 14.55 37.41 -14.92
C VAL A 13 13.59 36.44 -15.60
N LEU A 14 13.57 36.39 -16.93
CA LEU A 14 12.76 35.44 -17.69
C LEU A 14 13.22 33.99 -17.48
N MET A 15 14.54 33.74 -17.46
CA MET A 15 15.11 32.42 -17.17
C MET A 15 14.82 31.96 -15.74
N LEU A 16 14.87 32.86 -14.74
CA LEU A 16 14.48 32.58 -13.36
C LEU A 16 12.97 32.30 -13.23
N ALA A 17 12.12 33.04 -13.94
CA ALA A 17 10.68 32.80 -13.95
C ALA A 17 10.32 31.45 -14.58
N ILE A 18 11.01 31.06 -15.66
CA ILE A 18 10.86 29.75 -16.30
C ILE A 18 11.35 28.63 -15.38
N ALA A 19 12.49 28.80 -14.68
CA ALA A 19 12.99 27.84 -13.70
C ALA A 19 12.02 27.66 -12.50
N CYS A 20 11.33 28.72 -12.07
CA CYS A 20 10.29 28.62 -11.03
C CYS A 20 8.99 27.96 -11.52
N THR A 21 8.71 27.92 -12.82
CA THR A 21 7.56 27.15 -13.34
C THR A 21 7.85 25.64 -13.48
N PHE A 22 9.12 25.23 -13.42
CA PHE A 22 9.52 23.82 -13.47
C PHE A 22 9.65 23.14 -12.11
N THR A 23 9.41 23.83 -10.99
CA THR A 23 9.25 23.19 -9.68
C THR A 23 7.84 22.62 -9.51
N THR A 24 7.45 21.70 -10.38
CA THR A 24 6.29 20.82 -10.22
C THR A 24 6.76 19.37 -10.12
N THR A 25 7.59 19.05 -9.12
CA THR A 25 8.17 17.69 -8.98
C THR A 25 7.86 17.01 -7.65
N THR A 26 6.87 17.46 -6.88
CA THR A 26 6.45 16.75 -5.65
C THR A 26 5.09 16.06 -5.74
N ARG A 27 4.30 16.26 -6.81
CA ARG A 27 3.00 15.58 -6.98
C ARG A 27 3.05 14.30 -7.81
N ILE A 28 4.15 14.01 -8.50
CA ILE A 28 4.23 12.86 -9.42
C ILE A 28 4.39 11.53 -8.68
N ASN A 29 4.94 11.53 -7.46
CA ASN A 29 5.25 10.28 -6.75
C ASN A 29 4.11 9.74 -5.85
N ALA A 30 3.17 10.57 -5.41
CA ALA A 30 2.18 10.16 -4.40
C ALA A 30 1.02 9.31 -4.96
N GLN A 31 0.65 9.48 -6.23
CA GLN A 31 -0.41 8.64 -6.83
C GLN A 31 0.16 7.33 -7.40
N GLN A 32 1.39 7.37 -7.93
CA GLN A 32 2.03 6.20 -8.53
C GLN A 32 2.24 5.04 -7.54
N SER A 33 2.49 5.35 -6.27
CA SER A 33 2.70 4.34 -5.21
C SER A 33 1.47 3.44 -4.97
N CYS A 34 0.27 3.91 -5.28
CA CYS A 34 -0.99 3.16 -5.17
C CYS A 34 -1.60 2.79 -6.53
N GLU A 35 -0.88 3.03 -7.62
CA GLU A 35 -1.23 2.54 -8.95
C GLU A 35 -0.55 1.21 -9.21
N CYS A 36 -1.19 0.34 -9.98
CA CYS A 36 -0.64 -0.95 -10.33
C CYS A 36 -1.13 -1.31 -11.73
N SER A 37 -0.19 -1.76 -12.57
CA SER A 37 -0.43 -2.06 -13.98
C SER A 37 -0.86 -3.50 -14.24
N ALA A 38 -0.75 -4.39 -13.24
CA ALA A 38 -1.24 -5.75 -13.34
C ALA A 38 -2.79 -5.79 -13.37
N PRO A 39 -3.40 -6.85 -13.92
CA PRO A 39 -4.85 -7.01 -13.85
C PRO A 39 -5.31 -7.14 -12.39
N GLU A 40 -6.47 -6.57 -12.10
CA GLU A 40 -7.10 -6.74 -10.79
C GLU A 40 -7.54 -8.19 -10.57
N GLN A 41 -7.37 -8.65 -9.34
CA GLN A 41 -7.67 -10.00 -8.88
C GLN A 41 -8.58 -9.92 -7.67
N LEU A 42 -9.62 -10.76 -7.66
CA LEU A 42 -10.48 -10.94 -6.50
C LEU A 42 -9.97 -12.12 -5.67
N LEU A 43 -9.54 -11.84 -4.45
CA LEU A 43 -9.10 -12.85 -3.49
C LEU A 43 -10.16 -13.04 -2.41
N GLN A 44 -10.31 -14.25 -1.92
CA GLN A 44 -11.13 -14.54 -0.75
C GLN A 44 -10.20 -14.87 0.42
N VAL A 45 -10.17 -13.98 1.41
CA VAL A 45 -9.17 -13.97 2.48
C VAL A 45 -9.87 -14.20 3.83
N LEU A 46 -9.32 -15.12 4.61
CA LEU A 46 -9.68 -15.29 6.03
C LEU A 46 -8.86 -14.28 6.84
N ILE A 47 -9.54 -13.49 7.66
CA ILE A 47 -8.93 -12.48 8.53
C ILE A 47 -9.33 -12.76 9.98
N CYS A 48 -8.48 -12.37 10.93
CA CYS A 48 -8.89 -12.24 12.32
C CYS A 48 -9.33 -10.80 12.56
N PHE A 49 -10.60 -10.60 12.88
CA PHE A 49 -11.17 -9.28 13.09
C PHE A 49 -12.01 -9.30 14.36
N GLU A 50 -11.69 -8.43 15.32
CA GLU A 50 -12.36 -8.38 16.63
C GLU A 50 -12.39 -9.74 17.36
N ASN A 51 -11.27 -10.47 17.29
CA ASN A 51 -11.10 -11.82 17.85
C ASN A 51 -11.97 -12.92 17.22
N GLU A 52 -12.55 -12.66 16.04
CA GLU A 52 -13.33 -13.65 15.31
C GLU A 52 -12.74 -13.89 13.92
N ILE A 53 -12.80 -15.14 13.46
CA ILE A 53 -12.44 -15.49 12.08
C ILE A 53 -13.54 -14.97 11.18
N ARG A 54 -13.19 -14.03 10.31
CA ARG A 54 -14.10 -13.41 9.34
C ARG A 54 -13.58 -13.62 7.93
N LEU A 55 -14.50 -13.63 6.98
CA LEU A 55 -14.19 -13.78 5.56
C LEU A 55 -14.43 -12.46 4.84
N VAL A 56 -13.49 -12.09 3.96
CA VAL A 56 -13.59 -10.91 3.10
C VAL A 56 -13.25 -11.25 1.66
N HIS A 57 -13.89 -10.57 0.72
CA HIS A 57 -13.40 -10.47 -0.66
C HIS A 57 -12.51 -9.24 -0.78
N VAL A 58 -11.31 -9.41 -1.29
CA VAL A 58 -10.32 -8.34 -1.45
C VAL A 58 -10.02 -8.20 -2.92
N THR A 59 -10.21 -7.00 -3.47
CA THR A 59 -9.72 -6.69 -4.81
C THR A 59 -8.31 -6.14 -4.68
N VAL A 60 -7.37 -6.80 -5.34
CA VAL A 60 -5.96 -6.42 -5.33
C VAL A 60 -5.41 -6.36 -6.74
N CYS A 61 -4.30 -5.66 -6.91
CA CYS A 61 -3.43 -5.77 -8.07
C CYS A 61 -2.06 -6.23 -7.59
N THR A 62 -1.54 -7.32 -8.14
CA THR A 62 -0.25 -7.89 -7.70
C THR A 62 0.73 -8.05 -8.86
N GLU A 63 1.96 -7.65 -8.61
CA GLU A 63 3.13 -7.86 -9.46
C GLU A 63 4.10 -8.82 -8.75
N GLY A 64 4.55 -9.86 -9.46
CA GLY A 64 5.51 -10.84 -8.96
C GLY A 64 6.90 -10.66 -9.56
N PHE A 65 7.93 -10.77 -8.73
CA PHE A 65 9.34 -10.57 -9.08
C PHE A 65 10.17 -11.76 -8.58
N CYS A 66 10.36 -12.74 -9.47
CA CYS A 66 11.10 -13.96 -9.20
C CYS A 66 12.23 -14.13 -10.24
N PRO A 67 13.50 -13.84 -9.90
CA PRO A 67 14.03 -13.52 -8.57
C PRO A 67 13.67 -12.10 -8.09
N ALA A 68 13.87 -11.84 -6.79
CA ALA A 68 13.59 -10.54 -6.19
C ALA A 68 14.37 -9.40 -6.88
N VAL A 69 13.72 -8.26 -7.07
CA VAL A 69 14.30 -7.10 -7.77
C VAL A 69 14.35 -5.87 -6.90
N ALA A 70 15.36 -5.02 -7.11
CA ALA A 70 15.35 -3.67 -6.57
C ALA A 70 14.16 -2.91 -7.19
N TYR A 71 13.23 -2.46 -6.36
CA TYR A 71 12.02 -1.77 -6.80
C TYR A 71 12.13 -0.28 -6.47
N PRO A 72 11.89 0.63 -7.43
CA PRO A 72 12.08 2.06 -7.25
C PRO A 72 10.94 2.68 -6.43
N HIS A 73 10.88 2.37 -5.14
CA HIS A 73 9.87 2.86 -4.21
C HIS A 73 10.50 3.29 -2.88
N PRO A 74 10.07 4.41 -2.26
CA PRO A 74 10.67 4.92 -1.03
C PRO A 74 10.68 3.91 0.12
N CYS A 75 9.64 3.07 0.21
CA CYS A 75 9.54 2.02 1.22
C CYS A 75 10.37 0.76 0.95
N ALA A 76 10.80 0.54 -0.31
CA ALA A 76 11.51 -0.65 -0.72
C ALA A 76 13.02 -0.48 -0.46
N THR A 77 13.43 -0.58 0.80
CA THR A 77 14.84 -0.46 1.23
C THR A 77 15.72 -1.64 0.81
N GLN A 78 15.11 -2.72 0.30
CA GLN A 78 15.77 -3.93 -0.20
C GLN A 78 14.96 -4.55 -1.35
N PRO A 79 15.55 -5.49 -2.13
CA PRO A 79 14.84 -6.16 -3.21
C PRO A 79 13.55 -6.85 -2.75
N ILE A 80 12.50 -6.78 -3.57
CA ILE A 80 11.17 -7.31 -3.28
C ILE A 80 10.83 -8.50 -4.19
N ASN A 81 10.07 -9.46 -3.67
CA ASN A 81 9.53 -10.60 -4.40
C ASN A 81 8.14 -10.32 -4.98
N ALA A 82 7.37 -9.46 -4.34
CA ALA A 82 6.07 -9.05 -4.86
C ALA A 82 5.70 -7.66 -4.39
N ARG A 83 4.86 -7.02 -5.20
CA ARG A 83 4.16 -5.80 -4.85
C ARG A 83 2.66 -6.03 -4.98
N THR A 84 1.90 -5.66 -3.95
CA THR A 84 0.44 -5.76 -3.98
C THR A 84 -0.18 -4.43 -3.61
N VAL A 85 -1.14 -3.96 -4.41
CA VAL A 85 -1.98 -2.81 -4.09
C VAL A 85 -3.39 -3.30 -3.75
N ILE A 86 -3.87 -2.98 -2.55
CA ILE A 86 -5.25 -3.27 -2.13
C ILE A 86 -6.15 -2.13 -2.61
N LYS A 87 -7.21 -2.48 -3.35
CA LYS A 87 -8.15 -1.53 -3.95
C LYS A 87 -9.49 -1.50 -3.23
N SER A 88 -9.99 -2.66 -2.80
CA SER A 88 -11.24 -2.79 -2.07
C SER A 88 -11.23 -3.98 -1.11
N ILE A 89 -12.04 -3.90 -0.07
CA ILE A 89 -12.27 -4.95 0.93
C ILE A 89 -13.77 -5.03 1.18
N CYS A 90 -14.37 -6.18 0.90
CA CYS A 90 -15.79 -6.46 1.05
C CYS A 90 -16.00 -7.53 2.12
N PRO A 91 -16.47 -7.18 3.32
CA PRO A 91 -17.03 -8.11 4.29
C PRO A 91 -18.08 -9.05 3.67
N ILE A 92 -18.00 -10.35 4.00
CA ILE A 92 -18.96 -11.35 3.51
C ILE A 92 -19.89 -11.73 4.65
N SER A 93 -21.17 -11.33 4.59
CA SER A 93 -22.20 -11.58 5.62
C SER A 93 -21.99 -10.88 6.97
N TRP A 94 -21.21 -9.81 6.99
CA TRP A 94 -21.02 -8.92 8.14
C TRP A 94 -20.68 -7.51 7.64
N SER A 95 -20.59 -6.54 8.54
CA SER A 95 -20.20 -5.17 8.21
C SER A 95 -19.38 -4.56 9.35
N THR A 96 -18.60 -3.53 9.04
CA THR A 96 -17.84 -2.77 10.03
C THR A 96 -17.63 -1.34 9.55
N THR A 97 -17.57 -0.41 10.51
CA THR A 97 -17.15 0.98 10.28
C THR A 97 -15.67 1.21 10.57
N ASN A 98 -14.98 0.21 11.16
CA ASN A 98 -13.58 0.31 11.55
C ASN A 98 -12.66 -0.13 10.40
N ILE A 99 -12.55 0.74 9.38
CA ILE A 99 -11.73 0.50 8.20
C ILE A 99 -10.22 0.37 8.53
N GLN A 100 -9.72 1.06 9.56
CA GLN A 100 -8.32 0.92 10.01
C GLN A 100 -8.01 -0.53 10.38
N ALA A 101 -8.80 -1.10 11.30
CA ALA A 101 -8.62 -2.48 11.71
C ALA A 101 -8.85 -3.45 10.55
N LEU A 102 -9.78 -3.13 9.64
CA LEU A 102 -10.12 -4.01 8.52
C LEU A 102 -8.95 -4.12 7.54
N VAL A 103 -8.30 -3.00 7.20
CA VAL A 103 -7.11 -2.99 6.34
C VAL A 103 -5.96 -3.75 7.01
N GLN A 104 -5.69 -3.50 8.29
CA GLN A 104 -4.64 -4.21 9.03
C GLN A 104 -4.88 -5.73 9.05
N ALA A 105 -6.09 -6.16 9.43
CA ALA A 105 -6.48 -7.56 9.44
C ALA A 105 -6.42 -8.19 8.04
N THR A 106 -6.70 -7.42 6.98
CA THR A 106 -6.62 -7.90 5.59
C THR A 106 -5.18 -8.09 5.12
N ILE A 107 -4.29 -7.14 5.37
CA ILE A 107 -2.85 -7.29 5.09
C ILE A 107 -2.31 -8.52 5.80
N THR A 108 -2.68 -8.67 7.08
CA THR A 108 -2.37 -9.86 7.87
C THR A 108 -2.95 -11.12 7.22
N GLY A 109 -4.24 -11.16 6.88
CA GLY A 109 -4.88 -12.35 6.31
C GLY A 109 -4.29 -12.80 4.97
N ILE A 110 -3.89 -11.85 4.12
CA ILE A 110 -3.24 -12.16 2.83
C ILE A 110 -1.90 -12.87 3.06
N GLY A 111 -1.11 -12.41 4.04
CA GLY A 111 0.26 -12.87 4.21
C GLY A 111 0.53 -13.87 5.35
N ILE A 112 -0.21 -13.83 6.46
CA ILE A 112 0.31 -14.23 7.78
C ILE A 112 -0.21 -15.60 8.25
N CYS A 113 -1.40 -16.05 7.84
CA CYS A 113 -1.95 -17.30 8.39
C CYS A 113 -1.54 -18.54 7.59
N CYS A 114 -0.39 -19.11 7.95
CA CYS A 114 0.18 -20.29 7.33
C CYS A 114 -0.59 -21.59 7.58
N SER A 115 -1.41 -21.68 8.62
CA SER A 115 -2.30 -22.83 8.86
C SER A 115 -3.51 -22.86 7.90
N SER A 116 -3.86 -21.75 7.27
CA SER A 116 -4.97 -21.63 6.31
C SER A 116 -4.52 -21.57 4.84
N GLY A 117 -3.23 -21.83 4.58
CA GLY A 117 -2.61 -21.62 3.27
C GLY A 117 -2.31 -20.14 3.04
N ALA A 118 -1.04 -19.77 3.14
CA ALA A 118 -0.60 -18.41 2.83
C ALA A 118 -1.02 -18.04 1.39
N GLN A 119 -1.74 -16.93 1.23
CA GLN A 119 -2.16 -16.41 -0.08
C GLN A 119 -1.19 -15.35 -0.58
N LEU A 120 0.12 -15.50 -0.30
CA LEU A 120 1.12 -14.55 -0.76
C LEU A 120 1.14 -14.57 -2.31
N PRO A 121 0.76 -13.45 -2.96
CA PRO A 121 0.52 -13.47 -4.39
C PRO A 121 1.83 -13.21 -5.16
N GLY A 122 1.94 -13.76 -6.36
CA GLY A 122 2.95 -13.40 -7.36
C GLY A 122 4.12 -14.39 -7.54
N CYS A 123 4.48 -15.18 -6.52
CA CYS A 123 5.68 -16.01 -6.55
C CYS A 123 5.58 -17.24 -5.63
N THR A 124 6.30 -18.32 -5.95
CA THR A 124 6.50 -19.42 -4.99
C THR A 124 7.26 -18.89 -3.78
N ILE A 125 6.71 -19.10 -2.58
CA ILE A 125 7.28 -18.57 -1.34
C ILE A 125 8.60 -19.30 -1.06
N GLY A 126 9.70 -18.54 -1.07
CA GLY A 126 11.02 -19.00 -0.66
C GLY A 126 11.23 -18.91 0.86
N PRO A 127 12.44 -19.26 1.36
CA PRO A 127 12.77 -19.13 2.79
C PRO A 127 12.80 -17.67 3.27
N ASP A 128 12.91 -16.73 2.34
CA ASP A 128 12.91 -15.30 2.58
C ASP A 128 12.10 -14.61 1.48
N TYR A 129 10.92 -14.11 1.82
CA TYR A 129 9.99 -13.48 0.88
C TYR A 129 9.70 -12.05 1.31
N ILE A 130 10.06 -11.08 0.47
CA ILE A 130 9.92 -9.66 0.74
C ILE A 130 8.73 -9.12 -0.04
N TRP A 131 7.70 -8.69 0.68
CA TRP A 131 6.44 -8.20 0.13
C TRP A 131 6.29 -6.71 0.37
N LEU A 132 6.10 -5.94 -0.70
CA LEU A 132 5.67 -4.55 -0.60
C LEU A 132 4.15 -4.48 -0.76
N VAL A 133 3.44 -4.13 0.30
CA VAL A 133 1.99 -3.94 0.26
C VAL A 133 1.66 -2.46 0.32
N SER A 134 0.73 -2.02 -0.51
CA SER A 134 0.30 -0.63 -0.62
C SER A 134 -1.22 -0.54 -0.61
N TYR A 135 -1.77 0.54 -0.07
CA TYR A 135 -3.21 0.81 -0.03
C TYR A 135 -3.49 2.30 0.09
N GLY A 136 -4.67 2.74 -0.35
CA GLY A 136 -5.08 4.13 -0.22
C GLY A 136 -5.32 4.49 1.24
N ARG A 137 -4.91 5.68 1.67
CA ARG A 137 -5.24 6.27 2.98
C ARG A 137 -6.72 6.63 3.16
N CYS A 138 -7.43 6.87 2.06
CA CYS A 138 -8.79 7.40 2.07
C CYS A 138 -9.75 6.37 1.52
N TRP A 139 -10.81 6.07 2.28
CA TRP A 139 -11.75 5.01 1.96
C TRP A 139 -13.20 5.47 2.02
N SER A 140 -14.03 4.88 1.17
CA SER A 140 -15.48 5.06 1.21
C SER A 140 -16.17 3.70 1.37
N GLN A 141 -17.18 3.64 2.23
CA GLN A 141 -18.04 2.47 2.34
C GLN A 141 -19.24 2.62 1.40
N ASN A 142 -19.53 1.57 0.63
CA ASN A 142 -20.81 1.45 -0.03
C ASN A 142 -21.86 0.96 0.99
N PRO A 143 -22.90 1.75 1.32
CA PRO A 143 -23.87 1.40 2.35
C PRO A 143 -24.80 0.23 1.95
N VAL A 144 -24.79 -0.19 0.69
CA VAL A 144 -25.61 -1.31 0.19
C VAL A 144 -24.84 -2.62 0.22
N THR A 145 -23.55 -2.60 -0.08
CA THR A 145 -22.73 -3.81 -0.21
C THR A 145 -21.73 -3.99 0.93
N ASP A 146 -21.64 -3.02 1.84
CA ASP A 146 -20.65 -2.94 2.92
C ASP A 146 -19.18 -2.99 2.47
N CYS A 147 -18.95 -2.89 1.16
CA CYS A 147 -17.62 -2.85 0.58
C CYS A 147 -16.95 -1.51 0.87
N TRP A 148 -15.71 -1.59 1.32
CA TRP A 148 -14.81 -0.46 1.43
C TRP A 148 -13.96 -0.37 0.18
N THR A 149 -13.93 0.80 -0.45
CA THR A 149 -13.11 1.09 -1.64
C THR A 149 -12.19 2.26 -1.38
N THR A 150 -10.98 2.18 -1.91
CA THR A 150 -10.05 3.31 -1.92
C THR A 150 -10.63 4.45 -2.76
N CYS A 151 -10.55 5.67 -2.23
CA CYS A 151 -11.05 6.84 -2.93
C CYS A 151 -10.10 7.27 -4.05
N ALA A 152 -10.68 7.80 -5.13
CA ALA A 152 -9.89 8.32 -6.25
C ALA A 152 -8.93 9.43 -5.78
N GLY A 153 -7.66 9.32 -6.16
CA GLY A 153 -6.62 10.26 -5.74
C GLY A 153 -6.25 10.21 -4.27
N SER A 154 -6.60 9.12 -3.56
CA SER A 154 -6.11 8.86 -2.22
C SER A 154 -4.57 8.85 -2.18
N PRO A 155 -3.93 9.52 -1.19
CA PRO A 155 -2.54 9.28 -0.82
C PRO A 155 -2.31 7.79 -0.53
N CYS A 156 -1.09 7.31 -0.72
CA CYS A 156 -0.75 5.91 -0.51
C CYS A 156 -0.04 5.68 0.82
N CYS A 157 -0.46 4.63 1.51
CA CYS A 157 0.30 3.98 2.57
C CYS A 157 1.00 2.75 1.98
N SER A 158 2.25 2.48 2.38
CA SER A 158 2.98 1.28 1.97
C SER A 158 3.77 0.68 3.11
N HIS A 159 3.87 -0.65 3.15
CA HIS A 159 4.66 -1.40 4.11
C HIS A 159 5.52 -2.44 3.41
N LEU A 160 6.76 -2.54 3.85
CA LEU A 160 7.69 -3.57 3.43
C LEU A 160 7.71 -4.67 4.50
N ILE A 161 7.26 -5.87 4.14
CA ILE A 161 7.06 -6.98 5.07
C ILE A 161 7.91 -8.16 4.62
N ARG A 162 8.67 -8.73 5.55
CA ARG A 162 9.40 -9.98 5.38
C ARG A 162 8.55 -11.14 5.86
N TYR A 163 8.48 -12.19 5.06
CA TYR A 163 7.84 -13.46 5.38
C TYR A 163 8.87 -14.58 5.38
N GLN A 164 8.87 -15.34 6.46
CA GLN A 164 9.73 -16.50 6.64
C GLN A 164 8.85 -17.70 7.01
N PRO A 165 8.45 -18.52 6.02
CA PRO A 165 7.69 -19.73 6.30
C PRO A 165 8.55 -20.80 6.97
N ASN A 166 7.92 -21.64 7.79
CA ASN A 166 8.57 -22.67 8.60
C ASN A 166 9.66 -22.13 9.54
N PHE A 167 9.50 -20.90 10.03
CA PHE A 167 10.43 -20.23 10.94
C PHE A 167 9.69 -19.64 12.16
N PRO A 168 10.22 -19.84 13.39
CA PRO A 168 11.47 -20.54 13.71
C PRO A 168 11.38 -22.07 13.64
N VAL A 169 10.17 -22.64 13.58
CA VAL A 169 9.95 -24.09 13.49
C VAL A 169 8.99 -24.43 12.33
N PRO A 170 9.03 -25.68 11.81
CA PRO A 170 8.11 -26.13 10.77
C PRO A 170 6.64 -25.91 11.14
N GLY A 171 5.84 -25.44 10.18
CA GLY A 171 4.43 -25.11 10.38
C GLY A 171 4.16 -23.73 10.99
N GLN A 172 5.19 -22.98 11.40
CA GLN A 172 5.07 -21.58 11.82
C GLN A 172 5.56 -20.63 10.74
N CYS A 173 5.07 -19.40 10.75
CA CYS A 173 5.56 -18.34 9.88
C CYS A 173 5.87 -17.12 10.71
N THR A 174 7.05 -16.55 10.48
CA THR A 174 7.42 -15.27 11.07
C THR A 174 7.24 -14.18 10.05
N THR A 175 6.64 -13.09 10.49
CA THR A 175 6.41 -11.90 9.70
C THR A 175 7.05 -10.73 10.38
N THR A 176 7.77 -9.90 9.62
CA THR A 176 8.50 -8.77 10.19
C THR A 176 8.26 -7.55 9.34
N LEU A 177 7.81 -6.46 9.97
CA LEU A 177 7.76 -5.16 9.33
C LEU A 177 9.18 -4.63 9.19
N LEU A 178 9.64 -4.46 7.96
CA LEU A 178 10.94 -3.90 7.64
C LEU A 178 10.89 -2.38 7.47
N GLY A 179 9.73 -1.83 7.11
CA GLY A 179 9.53 -0.40 6.97
C GLY A 179 8.11 -0.02 6.60
N SER A 180 7.78 1.25 6.81
CA SER A 180 6.51 1.87 6.45
C SER A 180 6.78 3.22 5.78
N CYS A 181 5.98 3.58 4.79
CA CYS A 181 6.01 4.89 4.15
C CYS A 181 4.58 5.41 3.94
N ASP A 182 4.44 6.72 4.02
CA ASP A 182 3.23 7.48 3.72
C ASP A 182 3.66 8.60 2.75
N ASP A 183 2.84 8.86 1.73
CA ASP A 183 3.06 9.97 0.81
C ASP A 183 2.83 11.35 1.48
N GLY A 184 2.30 11.39 2.71
CA GLY A 184 2.17 12.59 3.54
C GLY A 184 1.11 13.59 3.06
N ALA A 185 0.43 13.26 1.95
CA ALA A 185 -0.71 14.03 1.45
C ALA A 185 -1.98 13.71 2.27
N THR A 186 -2.94 14.64 2.25
CA THR A 186 -4.24 14.47 2.91
C THR A 186 -5.31 13.99 1.94
N CYS A 187 -6.39 13.42 2.47
CA CYS A 187 -7.53 13.04 1.65
C CYS A 187 -8.12 14.23 0.87
N PRO A 188 -8.53 14.04 -0.40
CA PRO A 188 -9.17 15.09 -1.17
C PRO A 188 -10.48 15.58 -0.49
N PRO A 189 -10.71 16.89 -0.37
CA PRO A 189 -11.90 17.43 0.29
C PRO A 189 -13.19 17.11 -0.49
N GLY A 190 -14.31 17.02 0.21
CA GLY A 190 -15.64 16.87 -0.40
C GLY A 190 -15.97 15.46 -0.94
N THR A 191 -15.13 14.47 -0.65
CA THR A 191 -15.27 13.10 -1.19
C THR A 191 -16.12 12.16 -0.31
N GLY A 192 -16.46 12.57 0.91
CA GLY A 192 -17.14 11.69 1.88
C GLY A 192 -16.27 10.52 2.37
N CYS A 193 -14.97 10.55 2.10
CA CYS A 193 -14.03 9.50 2.46
C CYS A 193 -13.56 9.64 3.92
N VAL A 194 -13.37 8.49 4.55
CA VAL A 194 -12.74 8.35 5.85
C VAL A 194 -11.23 8.21 5.66
N SER A 195 -10.45 9.01 6.36
CA SER A 195 -8.98 8.87 6.41
C SER A 195 -8.60 7.85 7.46
N ILE A 196 -7.65 6.99 7.12
CA ILE A 196 -6.98 6.08 8.05
C ILE A 196 -5.51 6.53 8.25
N ASP A 197 -4.85 5.96 9.25
CA ASP A 197 -3.42 6.16 9.48
C ASP A 197 -2.60 5.06 8.80
N CYS A 198 -1.43 5.43 8.28
CA CYS A 198 -0.48 4.48 7.71
C CYS A 198 0.33 3.73 8.80
N ASP A 199 -0.28 3.46 9.97
CA ASP A 199 0.30 2.61 11.00
C ASP A 199 -0.11 1.16 10.71
N TYR A 200 0.88 0.29 10.50
CA TYR A 200 0.67 -1.15 10.42
C TYR A 200 1.46 -1.80 11.53
N ARG A 201 0.76 -2.55 12.38
CA ARG A 201 1.36 -3.28 13.47
C ARG A 201 1.37 -4.74 13.10
N VAL A 202 2.57 -5.31 13.06
CA VAL A 202 2.74 -6.76 12.93
C VAL A 202 2.49 -7.37 14.30
N GLY A 203 1.37 -8.05 14.46
CA GLY A 203 0.99 -8.78 15.68
C GLY A 203 0.55 -10.20 15.36
N PRO A 204 0.39 -11.07 16.38
CA PRO A 204 -0.18 -12.41 16.22
C PRO A 204 -1.68 -12.29 15.96
N ASP A 205 -2.04 -11.80 14.77
CA ASP A 205 -3.42 -11.55 14.34
C ASP A 205 -3.96 -12.73 13.51
N CYS A 206 -3.42 -13.93 13.71
CA CYS A 206 -4.13 -15.15 13.33
C CYS A 206 -4.98 -15.55 14.53
N CYS A 207 -6.29 -15.62 14.35
CA CYS A 207 -7.19 -16.10 15.39
C CYS A 207 -6.73 -17.50 15.81
N HIS A 208 -6.39 -17.64 17.10
CA HIS A 208 -6.00 -18.89 17.74
C HIS A 208 -7.14 -19.40 18.63
#